data_AF-A0A7V3PAF5-F1
#
_entry.id   AF-A0A7V3PAF5-F1
#
_cell.length_a   1.000
_cell.length_b   1.000
_cell.length_c   1.000
_cell.angle_alpha   90.00
_cell.angle_beta   90.00
_cell.angle_gamma   90.00
#
_symmetry.space_group_name_H-M   'P 1'
#
loop_
_entity.id
_entity.type
_entity.pdbx_description
1 polymer ?
#
loop_
_entity_poly.entity_id
_entity_poly.type
_entity_poly.pdbx_seq_one_letter_code
_entity_poly.pdbx_strand_id
1 'polypeptide(L)'
;MEFNFLFLTGFLALIIGIFLGYYARQSIAKKRKGTIEAKLQKKIEQTKQEAENLIAQAKEKGLKIVQEAQKEADERRRELLSAEKLILRRERIFEEKQADFEEKQKVFAQKVQKVKELKERLEQMEQQARDKLEKLANLSPQEAKEQILQMAESLYEKDLLGRIYKLKQEGEERFHSLAKEMIATAIQRYALSQAQEITTTTLSLPSDEVKGRIIGKEGRNIKTFERLTGVEVLIDDTPQTLIISGFNPIRRAIAKTALEKLIKDGRIQPARIEEQVRKAEQEISLQIKEAGEKAVFETGIVDLPPKIVELLGRLYFRVSYGQNVLAHSIETAFLAAALADELKINSKVAKKSGLLHDIGKAVDHQIQGSHVDIGIKILEKFNVEKEVIAAMKSHHQEYEAESPEAVIVQAADQISGARPGARKDTVENYLQRLKDLEDIATGFSGVSEAYAVQAGREIRVFVKPEEVGDLEAYKIARDIAAKIEEELKYPGEIKVTLIRETRVVEYAK
;
A
#
# COMPACT_ATOMS: atom_id res chain seq x y z
N MET A 1 36.72 -162.14 71.91
CA MET A 1 35.40 -161.96 72.55
C MET A 1 35.18 -160.52 73.08
N GLU A 2 36.17 -159.61 73.12
CA GLU A 2 35.96 -158.25 73.67
C GLU A 2 35.79 -157.10 72.66
N PHE A 3 36.38 -157.17 71.45
CA PHE A 3 36.32 -156.05 70.48
C PHE A 3 34.92 -155.81 69.85
N ASN A 4 34.06 -156.84 69.79
CA ASN A 4 32.74 -156.76 69.16
C ASN A 4 31.67 -156.08 70.03
N PHE A 5 31.87 -155.95 71.35
CA PHE A 5 30.87 -155.38 72.25
C PHE A 5 30.95 -153.84 72.31
N LEU A 6 32.17 -153.28 72.29
CA LEU A 6 32.43 -151.83 72.30
C LEU A 6 31.96 -151.12 71.02
N PHE A 7 32.11 -151.78 69.86
CA PHE A 7 31.60 -151.23 68.60
C PHE A 7 30.07 -151.22 68.54
N LEU A 8 29.41 -152.23 69.13
CA LEU A 8 27.95 -152.32 69.13
C LEU A 8 27.32 -151.25 70.04
N THR A 9 27.89 -151.01 71.22
CA THR A 9 27.42 -149.97 72.15
C THR A 9 27.68 -148.56 71.60
N GLY A 10 28.84 -148.32 70.98
CA GLY A 10 29.14 -147.05 70.31
C GLY A 10 28.19 -146.75 69.14
N PHE A 11 27.87 -147.77 68.34
CA PHE A 11 26.92 -147.64 67.23
C PHE A 11 25.50 -147.33 67.72
N LEU A 12 25.06 -147.97 68.80
CA LEU A 12 23.74 -147.71 69.38
C LEU A 12 23.62 -146.29 69.95
N ALA A 13 24.66 -145.80 70.63
CA ALA A 13 24.70 -144.44 71.16
C ALA A 13 24.68 -143.37 70.04
N LEU A 14 25.38 -143.63 68.92
CA LEU A 14 25.35 -142.76 67.74
C LEU A 14 23.95 -142.68 67.13
N ILE A 15 23.27 -143.83 66.99
CA ILE A 15 21.90 -143.89 66.46
C ILE A 15 20.94 -143.10 67.35
N ILE A 16 21.02 -143.28 68.67
CA ILE A 16 20.17 -142.56 69.64
C ILE A 16 20.46 -141.05 69.59
N GLY A 17 21.74 -140.65 69.50
CA GLY A 17 22.13 -139.25 69.37
C GLY A 17 21.61 -138.58 68.09
N ILE A 18 21.68 -139.29 66.95
CA ILE A 18 21.12 -138.82 65.67
C ILE A 18 19.59 -138.70 65.78
N PHE A 19 18.92 -139.65 66.43
CA PHE A 19 17.46 -139.61 66.61
C PHE A 19 17.01 -138.43 67.47
N LEU A 20 17.67 -138.22 68.62
CA LEU A 20 17.36 -137.11 69.52
C LEU A 20 17.69 -135.75 68.90
N GLY A 21 18.83 -135.63 68.19
CA GLY A 21 19.21 -134.42 67.47
C GLY A 21 18.23 -134.07 66.33
N TYR A 22 17.74 -135.08 65.61
CA TYR A 22 16.72 -134.91 64.58
C TYR A 22 15.40 -134.39 65.18
N TYR A 23 14.94 -134.97 66.28
CA TYR A 23 13.70 -134.55 66.95
C TYR A 23 13.79 -133.13 67.53
N ALA A 24 14.92 -132.76 68.17
CA ALA A 24 15.12 -131.42 68.70
C ALA A 24 15.11 -130.35 67.59
N ARG A 25 15.79 -130.63 66.46
CA ARG A 25 15.76 -129.77 65.27
C ARG A 25 14.35 -129.63 64.70
N GLN A 26 13.59 -130.72 64.66
CA GLN A 26 12.22 -130.73 64.15
C GLN A 26 11.26 -129.90 65.03
N SER A 27 11.44 -129.90 66.35
CA SER A 27 10.64 -129.11 67.29
C SER A 27 10.90 -127.60 67.16
N ILE A 28 12.17 -127.18 67.08
CA ILE A 28 12.54 -125.76 66.90
C ILE A 28 12.08 -125.24 65.54
N ALA A 29 12.19 -126.05 64.48
CA ALA A 29 11.67 -125.72 63.16
C ALA A 29 10.13 -125.54 63.15
N LYS A 30 9.40 -126.34 63.94
CA LYS A 30 7.93 -126.22 64.08
C LYS A 30 7.51 -124.92 64.76
N LYS A 31 8.19 -124.50 65.84
CA LYS A 31 7.88 -123.22 66.52
C LYS A 31 8.21 -121.98 65.69
N ARG A 32 9.27 -122.02 64.87
CA ARG A 32 9.60 -120.94 63.92
C ARG A 32 8.64 -120.88 62.72
N LYS A 33 8.06 -122.01 62.29
CA LYS A 33 7.03 -122.02 61.24
C LYS A 33 5.79 -121.20 61.62
N GLY A 34 5.24 -121.38 62.82
CA GLY A 34 4.01 -120.68 63.24
C GLY A 34 4.14 -119.15 63.34
N THR A 35 5.32 -118.63 63.66
CA THR A 35 5.57 -117.17 63.71
C THR A 35 5.82 -116.55 62.34
N ILE A 36 6.33 -117.34 61.39
CA ILE A 36 6.48 -116.93 59.98
C ILE A 36 5.12 -116.92 59.29
N GLU A 37 4.28 -117.93 59.52
CA GLU A 37 2.93 -118.02 58.92
C GLU A 37 2.04 -116.86 59.35
N ALA A 38 2.04 -116.47 60.64
CA ALA A 38 1.25 -115.34 61.12
C ALA A 38 1.73 -113.98 60.55
N LYS A 39 3.05 -113.79 60.42
CA LYS A 39 3.61 -112.59 59.76
C LYS A 39 3.30 -112.57 58.27
N LEU A 40 3.31 -113.73 57.62
CA LEU A 40 3.00 -113.87 56.21
C LEU A 40 1.51 -113.57 55.96
N GLN A 41 0.59 -114.08 56.77
CA GLN A 41 -0.83 -113.76 56.69
C GLN A 41 -1.10 -112.26 56.90
N LYS A 42 -0.51 -111.64 57.93
CA LYS A 42 -0.68 -110.21 58.17
C LYS A 42 -0.13 -109.36 57.00
N LYS A 43 1.00 -109.76 56.42
CA LYS A 43 1.57 -109.09 55.24
C LYS A 43 0.71 -109.31 54.00
N ILE A 44 0.15 -110.51 53.79
CA ILE A 44 -0.79 -110.79 52.70
C ILE A 44 -2.05 -109.91 52.83
N GLU A 45 -2.60 -109.78 54.04
CA GLU A 45 -3.79 -108.96 54.27
C GLU A 45 -3.52 -107.46 54.06
N GLN A 46 -2.37 -106.97 54.55
CA GLN A 46 -1.93 -105.60 54.29
C GLN A 46 -1.69 -105.36 52.80
N THR A 47 -1.01 -106.27 52.10
CA THR A 47 -0.79 -106.17 50.65
C THR A 47 -2.09 -106.25 49.86
N LYS A 48 -3.09 -107.03 50.32
CA LYS A 48 -4.44 -107.03 49.73
C LYS A 48 -5.13 -105.68 49.91
N GLN A 49 -5.15 -105.13 51.12
CA GLN A 49 -5.74 -103.80 51.36
C GLN A 49 -5.01 -102.69 50.59
N GLU A 50 -3.68 -102.72 50.54
CA GLU A 50 -2.90 -101.78 49.75
C GLU A 50 -3.18 -101.93 48.25
N ALA A 51 -3.30 -103.16 47.74
CA ALA A 51 -3.68 -103.43 46.35
C ALA A 51 -5.11 -102.98 46.05
N GLU A 52 -6.08 -103.22 46.94
CA GLU A 52 -7.47 -102.76 46.78
C GLU A 52 -7.55 -101.23 46.80
N ASN A 53 -6.83 -100.57 47.73
CA ASN A 53 -6.75 -99.11 47.77
C ASN A 53 -6.06 -98.53 46.53
N LEU A 54 -5.00 -99.17 46.05
CA LEU A 54 -4.31 -98.76 44.82
C LEU A 54 -5.23 -98.92 43.60
N ILE A 55 -5.97 -100.02 43.50
CA ILE A 55 -6.95 -100.26 42.44
C ILE A 55 -8.10 -99.25 42.53
N ALA A 56 -8.60 -98.94 43.72
CA ALA A 56 -9.64 -97.93 43.91
C ALA A 56 -9.16 -96.54 43.50
N GLN A 57 -7.96 -96.13 43.91
CA GLN A 57 -7.35 -94.86 43.51
C GLN A 57 -7.06 -94.81 42.00
N ALA A 58 -6.59 -95.91 41.42
CA ALA A 58 -6.37 -96.01 39.97
C ALA A 58 -7.68 -95.91 39.19
N LYS A 59 -8.77 -96.54 39.68
CA LYS A 59 -10.11 -96.40 39.12
C LYS A 59 -10.64 -94.98 39.24
N GLU A 60 -10.49 -94.33 40.40
CA GLU A 60 -10.94 -92.95 40.61
C GLU A 60 -10.18 -91.98 39.69
N LYS A 61 -8.85 -92.11 39.63
CA LYS A 61 -8.02 -91.31 38.71
C LYS A 61 -8.36 -91.58 37.25
N GLY A 62 -8.58 -92.85 36.88
CA GLY A 62 -9.02 -93.22 35.53
C GLY A 62 -10.37 -92.60 35.19
N LEU A 63 -11.32 -92.61 36.11
CA LEU A 63 -12.64 -92.00 35.93
C LEU A 63 -12.56 -90.48 35.80
N LYS A 64 -11.72 -89.82 36.61
CA LYS A 64 -11.44 -88.38 36.50
C LYS A 64 -10.82 -88.02 35.16
N ILE A 65 -9.80 -88.76 34.72
CA ILE A 65 -9.16 -88.54 33.40
C ILE A 65 -10.19 -88.70 32.28
N VAL A 66 -11.04 -89.74 32.33
CA VAL A 66 -12.09 -89.94 31.31
C VAL A 66 -13.12 -88.81 31.35
N GLN A 67 -13.54 -88.36 32.52
CA GLN A 67 -14.48 -87.25 32.66
C GLN A 67 -13.90 -85.92 32.16
N GLU A 68 -12.65 -85.63 32.49
CA GLU A 68 -11.93 -84.44 32.02
C GLU A 68 -11.74 -84.48 30.50
N ALA A 69 -11.31 -85.62 29.95
CA ALA A 69 -11.16 -85.81 28.51
C ALA A 69 -12.51 -85.70 27.77
N GLN A 70 -13.59 -86.23 28.35
CA GLN A 70 -14.94 -86.10 27.78
C GLN A 70 -15.40 -84.65 27.79
N LYS A 71 -15.17 -83.93 28.90
CA LYS A 71 -15.53 -82.52 29.02
C LYS A 71 -14.75 -81.65 28.03
N GLU A 72 -13.44 -81.88 27.90
CA GLU A 72 -12.60 -81.19 26.92
C GLU A 72 -13.05 -81.51 25.49
N ALA A 73 -13.37 -82.78 25.19
CA ALA A 73 -13.90 -83.18 23.88
C ALA A 73 -15.24 -82.49 23.57
N ASP A 74 -16.14 -82.38 24.55
CA ASP A 74 -17.44 -81.72 24.39
C ASP A 74 -17.30 -80.19 24.26
N GLU A 75 -16.35 -79.56 24.96
CA GLU A 75 -16.01 -78.15 24.79
C GLU A 75 -15.42 -77.89 23.40
N ARG A 76 -14.44 -78.69 22.98
CA ARG A 76 -13.82 -78.59 21.65
C ARG A 76 -14.80 -78.86 20.53
N ARG A 77 -15.74 -79.79 20.72
CA ARG A 77 -16.83 -80.04 19.77
C ARG A 77 -17.77 -78.85 19.66
N ARG A 78 -18.09 -78.18 20.77
CA ARG A 78 -18.91 -76.95 20.76
C ARG A 78 -18.20 -75.79 20.06
N GLU A 79 -16.91 -75.63 20.28
CA GLU A 79 -16.09 -74.64 19.57
C GLU A 79 -15.99 -74.93 18.08
N LEU A 80 -15.82 -76.19 17.68
CA LEU A 80 -15.81 -76.59 16.28
C LEU A 80 -17.16 -76.31 15.59
N LEU A 81 -18.28 -76.65 16.25
CA LEU A 81 -19.62 -76.38 15.72
C LEU A 81 -19.91 -74.87 15.61
N SER A 82 -19.39 -74.05 16.53
CA SER A 82 -19.56 -72.60 16.45
C SER A 82 -18.71 -71.98 15.33
N ALA A 83 -17.48 -72.46 15.17
CA ALA A 83 -16.60 -72.08 14.06
C ALA A 83 -17.19 -72.50 12.70
N GLU A 84 -17.71 -73.73 12.58
CA GLU A 84 -18.37 -74.23 11.37
C GLU A 84 -19.58 -73.38 10.99
N LYS A 85 -20.45 -73.04 11.95
CA LYS A 85 -21.59 -72.14 11.71
C LYS A 85 -21.14 -70.74 11.26
N LEU A 86 -20.05 -70.22 11.82
CA LEU A 86 -19.50 -68.93 11.42
C LEU A 86 -18.93 -68.97 10.00
N ILE A 87 -18.23 -70.05 9.64
CA ILE A 87 -17.68 -70.28 8.31
C ILE A 87 -18.81 -70.36 7.28
N LEU A 88 -19.83 -71.20 7.53
CA LEU A 88 -20.99 -71.33 6.64
C LEU A 88 -21.74 -70.01 6.46
N ARG A 89 -21.84 -69.19 7.52
CA ARG A 89 -22.43 -67.85 7.41
C ARG A 89 -21.59 -66.91 6.55
N ARG A 90 -20.26 -66.95 6.69
CA ARG A 90 -19.34 -66.14 5.87
C ARG A 90 -19.36 -66.59 4.41
N GLU A 91 -19.40 -67.89 4.16
CA GLU A 91 -19.48 -68.50 2.84
C GLU A 91 -20.75 -68.03 2.11
N ARG A 92 -21.92 -68.10 2.75
CA ARG A 92 -23.17 -67.56 2.16
C ARG A 92 -23.10 -66.08 1.83
N ILE A 93 -22.56 -65.25 2.73
CA ILE A 93 -22.38 -63.81 2.48
C ILE A 93 -21.43 -63.58 1.31
N PHE A 94 -20.40 -64.42 1.18
CA PHE A 94 -19.44 -64.33 0.09
C PHE A 94 -20.06 -64.75 -1.25
N GLU A 95 -20.84 -65.84 -1.28
CA GLU A 95 -21.61 -66.28 -2.44
C GLU A 95 -22.60 -65.21 -2.91
N GLU A 96 -23.35 -64.59 -1.99
CA GLU A 96 -24.26 -63.48 -2.31
C GLU A 96 -23.52 -62.28 -2.91
N LYS A 97 -22.39 -61.89 -2.32
CA LYS A 97 -21.56 -60.79 -2.83
C LYS A 97 -20.92 -61.13 -4.18
N GLN A 98 -20.53 -62.38 -4.39
CA GLN A 98 -19.96 -62.82 -5.65
C GLN A 98 -21.02 -62.79 -6.76
N ALA A 99 -22.24 -63.26 -6.49
CA ALA A 99 -23.35 -63.18 -7.43
C ALA A 99 -23.71 -61.73 -7.78
N ASP A 100 -23.80 -60.82 -6.80
CA ASP A 100 -24.04 -59.38 -7.02
C ASP A 100 -22.90 -58.73 -7.83
N PHE A 101 -21.65 -59.14 -7.58
CA PHE A 101 -20.50 -58.65 -8.34
C PHE A 101 -20.53 -59.12 -9.80
N GLU A 102 -20.84 -60.40 -10.04
CA GLU A 102 -20.96 -60.97 -11.39
C GLU A 102 -22.11 -60.32 -12.18
N GLU A 103 -23.24 -60.04 -11.51
CA GLU A 103 -24.36 -59.30 -12.13
C GLU A 103 -23.94 -57.87 -12.50
N LYS A 104 -23.30 -57.15 -11.58
CA LYS A 104 -22.76 -55.81 -11.84
C LYS A 104 -21.74 -55.81 -12.97
N GLN A 105 -20.88 -56.82 -13.05
CA GLN A 105 -19.89 -56.95 -14.12
C GLN A 105 -20.56 -57.16 -15.48
N LYS A 106 -21.60 -57.99 -15.56
CA LYS A 106 -22.40 -58.18 -16.78
C LYS A 106 -23.10 -56.89 -17.21
N VAL A 107 -23.75 -56.18 -16.28
CA VAL A 107 -24.41 -54.90 -16.56
C VAL A 107 -23.39 -53.85 -17.01
N PHE A 108 -22.21 -53.80 -16.38
CA PHE A 108 -21.15 -52.89 -16.78
C PHE A 108 -20.62 -53.19 -18.18
N ALA A 109 -20.38 -54.46 -18.50
CA ALA A 109 -19.95 -54.88 -19.84
C ALA A 109 -20.98 -54.49 -20.92
N GLN A 110 -22.27 -54.67 -20.65
CA GLN A 110 -23.34 -54.23 -21.54
C GLN A 110 -23.36 -52.70 -21.72
N LYS A 111 -23.16 -51.93 -20.63
CA LYS A 111 -23.07 -50.46 -20.71
C LYS A 111 -21.86 -50.01 -21.52
N VAL A 112 -20.70 -50.63 -21.34
CA VAL A 112 -19.49 -50.33 -22.12
C VAL A 112 -19.71 -50.59 -23.61
N GLN A 113 -20.30 -51.73 -23.95
CA GLN A 113 -20.64 -52.07 -25.33
C GLN A 113 -21.61 -51.05 -25.94
N LYS A 114 -22.65 -50.66 -25.20
CA LYS A 114 -23.62 -49.65 -25.65
C LYS A 114 -23.00 -48.27 -25.82
N VAL A 115 -22.08 -47.88 -24.94
CA VAL A 115 -21.32 -46.62 -25.07
C VAL A 115 -20.43 -46.64 -26.31
N LYS A 116 -19.78 -47.78 -26.60
CA LYS A 116 -18.96 -47.94 -27.80
C LYS A 116 -19.80 -47.81 -29.08
N GLU A 117 -20.95 -48.47 -29.13
CA GLU A 117 -21.89 -48.37 -30.26
C GLU A 117 -22.44 -46.95 -30.44
N LEU A 118 -22.76 -46.25 -29.34
CA LEU A 118 -23.20 -44.86 -29.38
C LEU A 118 -22.09 -43.93 -29.88
N LYS A 119 -20.85 -44.16 -29.46
CA LYS A 119 -19.69 -43.39 -29.90
C LYS A 119 -19.45 -43.57 -31.40
N GLU A 120 -19.46 -44.80 -31.90
CA GLU A 120 -19.30 -45.08 -33.34
C GLU A 120 -20.43 -44.44 -34.17
N ARG A 121 -21.68 -44.48 -33.67
CA ARG A 121 -22.80 -43.76 -34.32
C ARG A 121 -22.64 -42.24 -34.30
N LEU A 122 -22.18 -41.67 -33.19
CA LEU A 122 -21.94 -40.23 -33.08
C LEU A 122 -20.85 -39.77 -34.04
N GLU A 123 -19.74 -40.50 -34.14
CA GLU A 123 -18.66 -40.21 -35.08
C GLU A 123 -19.15 -40.29 -36.53
N GLN A 124 -19.98 -41.28 -36.87
CA GLN A 124 -20.61 -41.37 -38.19
C GLN A 124 -21.57 -40.20 -38.47
N MET A 125 -22.39 -39.82 -37.49
CA MET A 125 -23.31 -38.68 -37.62
C MET A 125 -22.57 -37.36 -37.74
N GLU A 126 -21.48 -37.19 -36.99
CA GLU A 126 -20.61 -36.00 -37.08
C GLU A 126 -19.98 -35.91 -38.47
N GLN A 127 -19.43 -37.01 -38.98
CA GLN A 127 -18.85 -37.04 -40.33
C GLN A 127 -19.91 -36.74 -41.39
N GLN A 128 -21.11 -37.33 -41.29
CA GLN A 128 -22.20 -37.04 -42.22
C GLN A 128 -22.71 -35.60 -42.13
N ALA A 129 -22.72 -35.01 -40.93
CA ALA A 129 -23.08 -33.61 -40.73
C ALA A 129 -22.00 -32.69 -41.33
N ARG A 130 -20.72 -32.99 -41.12
CA ARG A 130 -19.60 -32.28 -41.75
C ARG A 130 -19.66 -32.37 -43.27
N ASP A 131 -19.79 -33.57 -43.84
CA ASP A 131 -19.87 -33.76 -45.30
C ASP A 131 -21.09 -33.05 -45.92
N LYS A 132 -22.23 -33.02 -45.21
CA LYS A 132 -23.43 -32.28 -45.64
C LYS A 132 -23.24 -30.78 -45.53
N LEU A 133 -22.62 -30.29 -44.46
CA LEU A 133 -22.32 -28.87 -44.27
C LEU A 133 -21.26 -28.39 -45.28
N GLU A 134 -20.23 -29.19 -45.57
CA GLU A 134 -19.24 -28.92 -46.61
C GLU A 134 -19.88 -28.85 -48.00
N LYS A 135 -20.83 -29.75 -48.31
CA LYS A 135 -21.59 -29.73 -49.57
C LYS A 135 -22.64 -28.62 -49.65
N LEU A 136 -23.23 -28.19 -48.52
CA LEU A 136 -24.25 -27.13 -48.47
C LEU A 136 -23.65 -25.73 -48.42
N ALA A 137 -22.45 -25.55 -47.84
CA ALA A 137 -21.93 -24.23 -47.54
C ALA A 137 -20.96 -23.69 -48.59
N ASN A 138 -20.24 -24.52 -49.35
CA ASN A 138 -19.22 -24.04 -50.31
C ASN A 138 -18.24 -22.99 -49.72
N LEU A 139 -18.08 -22.99 -48.39
CA LEU A 139 -17.31 -22.02 -47.60
C LEU A 139 -16.35 -22.78 -46.70
N SER A 140 -15.14 -22.25 -46.56
CA SER A 140 -14.12 -22.79 -45.68
C SER A 140 -14.42 -22.51 -44.20
N PRO A 141 -13.83 -23.27 -43.25
CA PRO A 141 -14.04 -23.04 -41.81
C PRO A 141 -13.65 -21.65 -41.30
N GLN A 142 -12.69 -20.99 -41.96
CA GLN A 142 -12.30 -19.61 -41.64
C GLN A 142 -13.37 -18.61 -42.08
N GLU A 143 -13.92 -18.77 -43.28
CA GLU A 143 -14.99 -17.90 -43.79
C GLU A 143 -16.28 -18.05 -42.98
N ALA A 144 -16.60 -19.26 -42.51
CA ALA A 144 -17.75 -19.48 -41.63
C ALA A 144 -17.58 -18.81 -40.25
N LYS A 145 -16.38 -18.84 -39.66
CA LYS A 145 -16.09 -18.14 -38.40
C LYS A 145 -16.19 -16.63 -38.57
N GLU A 146 -15.68 -16.11 -39.68
CA GLU A 146 -15.67 -14.68 -39.97
C GLU A 146 -17.08 -14.15 -40.25
N GLN A 147 -17.92 -14.92 -40.97
CA GLN A 147 -19.34 -14.60 -41.11
C GLN A 147 -20.11 -14.65 -39.78
N ILE A 148 -19.85 -15.63 -38.91
CA ILE A 148 -20.49 -15.70 -37.59
C ILE A 148 -20.10 -14.50 -36.72
N LEU A 149 -18.82 -14.08 -36.76
CA LEU A 149 -18.36 -12.89 -36.05
C LEU A 149 -19.01 -11.62 -36.61
N GLN A 150 -19.06 -11.44 -37.93
CA GLN A 150 -19.74 -10.30 -38.56
C GLN A 150 -21.24 -10.26 -38.24
N MET A 151 -21.90 -11.42 -38.22
CA MET A 151 -23.32 -11.52 -37.91
C MET A 151 -23.59 -11.23 -36.44
N ALA A 152 -22.71 -11.66 -35.52
CA ALA A 152 -22.76 -11.31 -34.11
C ALA A 152 -22.46 -9.83 -33.85
N GLU A 153 -21.47 -9.25 -34.54
CA GLU A 153 -21.18 -7.82 -34.50
C GLU A 153 -22.38 -6.99 -34.98
N SER A 154 -23.06 -7.41 -36.05
CA SER A 154 -24.25 -6.75 -36.57
C SER A 154 -25.47 -6.90 -35.65
N LEU A 155 -25.69 -8.08 -35.04
CA LEU A 155 -26.83 -8.32 -34.15
C LEU A 155 -26.69 -7.59 -32.81
N TYR A 156 -25.47 -7.52 -32.28
CA TYR A 156 -25.18 -6.99 -30.95
C TYR A 156 -24.44 -5.65 -30.99
N GLU A 157 -24.42 -4.95 -32.13
CA GLU A 157 -23.66 -3.71 -32.33
C GLU A 157 -23.94 -2.69 -31.21
N LYS A 158 -25.22 -2.48 -30.87
CA LYS A 158 -25.63 -1.57 -29.79
C LYS A 158 -25.21 -2.05 -28.41
N ASP A 159 -25.27 -3.35 -28.14
CA ASP A 159 -24.91 -3.92 -26.84
C ASP A 159 -23.39 -3.94 -26.64
N LEU A 160 -22.63 -4.24 -27.70
CA LEU A 160 -21.17 -4.17 -27.74
C LEU A 160 -20.70 -2.72 -27.58
N LEU A 161 -21.31 -1.77 -28.30
CA LEU A 161 -21.02 -0.34 -28.11
C LEU A 161 -21.35 0.11 -26.68
N GLY A 162 -22.51 -0.27 -26.14
CA GLY A 162 -22.88 0.03 -24.76
C GLY A 162 -21.90 -0.56 -23.74
N ARG A 163 -21.44 -1.79 -23.95
CA ARG A 163 -20.43 -2.46 -23.11
C ARG A 163 -19.07 -1.77 -23.21
N ILE A 164 -18.64 -1.37 -24.40
CA ILE A 164 -17.39 -0.64 -24.64
C ILE A 164 -17.44 0.73 -23.96
N TYR A 165 -18.53 1.49 -24.12
CA TYR A 165 -18.70 2.77 -23.45
C TYR A 165 -18.69 2.62 -21.94
N LYS A 166 -19.38 1.62 -21.39
CA LYS A 166 -19.40 1.36 -19.95
C LYS A 166 -18.01 0.98 -19.42
N LEU A 167 -17.29 0.08 -20.11
CA LEU A 167 -15.92 -0.28 -19.74
C LEU A 167 -14.96 0.91 -19.85
N LYS A 168 -15.13 1.77 -20.84
CA LYS A 168 -14.35 3.01 -20.99
C LYS A 168 -14.62 3.97 -19.84
N GLN A 169 -15.89 4.17 -19.48
CA GLN A 169 -16.28 5.05 -18.38
C GLN A 169 -15.81 4.51 -17.02
N GLU A 170 -16.03 3.22 -16.73
CA GLU A 170 -15.52 2.56 -15.52
C GLU A 170 -13.99 2.63 -15.45
N GLY A 171 -13.32 2.49 -16.60
CA GLY A 171 -11.87 2.67 -16.74
C GLY A 171 -11.43 4.11 -16.41
N GLU A 172 -12.07 5.10 -17.02
CA GLU A 172 -11.78 6.52 -16.78
C GLU A 172 -12.01 6.91 -15.31
N GLU A 173 -13.12 6.48 -14.70
CA GLU A 173 -13.40 6.72 -13.28
C GLU A 173 -12.35 6.08 -12.36
N ARG A 174 -11.91 4.86 -12.70
CA ARG A 174 -10.84 4.17 -11.96
C ARG A 174 -9.49 4.86 -12.12
N PHE A 175 -9.11 5.25 -13.34
CA PHE A 175 -7.86 5.97 -13.59
C PHE A 175 -7.86 7.34 -12.93
N HIS A 176 -8.99 8.05 -12.94
CA HIS A 176 -9.14 9.32 -12.28
C HIS A 176 -9.02 9.20 -10.74
N SER A 177 -9.56 8.12 -10.17
CA SER A 177 -9.40 7.84 -8.74
C SER A 177 -7.95 7.53 -8.36
N LEU A 178 -7.26 6.71 -9.16
CA LEU A 178 -5.83 6.42 -8.96
C LEU A 178 -4.96 7.67 -9.12
N ALA A 179 -5.25 8.51 -10.12
CA ALA A 179 -4.53 9.77 -10.32
C ALA A 179 -4.66 10.70 -9.10
N LYS A 180 -5.88 10.82 -8.54
CA LYS A 180 -6.11 11.57 -7.30
C LYS A 180 -5.32 11.01 -6.12
N GLU A 181 -5.27 9.70 -5.97
CA GLU A 181 -4.51 9.04 -4.89
C GLU A 181 -3.00 9.27 -5.02
N MET A 182 -2.45 9.15 -6.24
CA MET A 182 -1.03 9.44 -6.52
C MET A 182 -0.69 10.90 -6.22
N ILE A 183 -1.50 11.84 -6.69
CA ILE A 183 -1.31 13.27 -6.43
C ILE A 183 -1.40 13.58 -4.93
N ALA A 184 -2.41 13.04 -4.23
CA ALA A 184 -2.58 13.24 -2.79
C ALA A 184 -1.37 12.71 -2.00
N THR A 185 -0.86 11.53 -2.37
CA THR A 185 0.32 10.93 -1.75
C THR A 185 1.59 11.76 -2.01
N ALA A 186 1.77 12.24 -3.24
CA ALA A 186 2.89 13.11 -3.60
C ALA A 186 2.85 14.44 -2.82
N ILE A 187 1.68 15.07 -2.72
CA ILE A 187 1.49 16.31 -1.94
C ILE A 187 1.76 16.06 -0.46
N GLN A 188 1.22 14.99 0.12
CA GLN A 188 1.39 14.70 1.55
C GLN A 188 2.85 14.49 1.93
N ARG A 189 3.65 13.86 1.07
CA ARG A 189 5.09 13.62 1.32
C ARG A 189 5.93 14.89 1.29
N TYR A 190 5.56 15.89 0.50
CA TYR A 190 6.38 17.07 0.22
C TYR A 190 5.71 18.40 0.53
N ALA A 191 4.75 18.40 1.47
CA ALA A 191 4.13 19.62 1.97
C ALA A 191 5.12 20.42 2.84
N LEU A 192 5.97 21.23 2.22
CA LEU A 192 6.83 22.18 2.92
C LEU A 192 6.04 23.44 3.29
N SER A 193 6.24 23.95 4.51
CA SER A 193 5.67 25.24 4.94
C SER A 193 6.45 26.37 4.29
N GLN A 194 5.84 27.05 3.31
CA GLN A 194 6.42 28.26 2.72
C GLN A 194 5.92 29.51 3.46
N ALA A 195 6.86 30.34 3.93
CA ALA A 195 6.55 31.69 4.41
C ALA A 195 6.41 32.62 3.20
N GLN A 196 5.32 33.39 3.15
CA GLN A 196 5.11 34.41 2.12
C GLN A 196 6.04 35.60 2.38
N GLU A 197 6.77 36.04 1.36
CA GLU A 197 7.55 37.27 1.41
C GLU A 197 6.94 38.33 0.49
N ILE A 198 6.74 39.53 1.03
CA ILE A 198 6.14 40.66 0.31
C ILE A 198 7.20 41.28 -0.61
N THR A 199 6.76 41.79 -1.76
CA THR A 199 7.60 42.47 -2.75
C THR A 199 8.20 43.79 -2.27
N THR A 200 7.88 44.25 -1.06
CA THR A 200 8.50 45.40 -0.41
C THR A 200 9.27 44.93 0.81
N THR A 201 10.51 45.38 0.94
CA THR A 201 11.32 45.11 2.12
C THR A 201 11.16 46.29 3.08
N THR A 202 10.27 46.13 4.04
CA THR A 202 10.06 47.10 5.13
C THR A 202 11.10 46.88 6.21
N LEU A 203 11.82 47.95 6.58
CA LEU A 203 12.79 47.94 7.66
C LEU A 203 12.24 48.75 8.84
N SER A 204 12.15 48.12 10.01
CA SER A 204 11.81 48.81 11.26
C SER A 204 13.06 49.48 11.84
N LEU A 205 12.93 50.76 12.18
CA LEU A 205 13.99 51.58 12.73
C LEU A 205 13.83 51.73 14.26
N PRO A 206 14.93 51.76 15.04
CA PRO A 206 14.84 51.91 16.50
C PRO A 206 14.30 53.27 16.96
N SER A 207 14.49 54.33 16.17
CA SER A 207 13.97 55.68 16.44
C SER A 207 14.00 56.55 15.18
N ASP A 208 13.21 57.62 15.16
CA ASP A 208 13.22 58.59 14.06
C ASP A 208 14.53 59.39 13.96
N GLU A 209 15.33 59.43 15.04
CA GLU A 209 16.69 59.98 14.99
C GLU A 209 17.61 59.14 14.08
N VAL A 210 17.40 57.82 14.03
CA VAL A 210 18.11 56.94 13.08
C VAL A 210 17.67 57.25 11.65
N LYS A 211 16.36 57.47 11.44
CA LYS A 211 15.79 57.90 10.14
C LYS A 211 16.46 59.18 9.65
N GLY A 212 16.60 60.19 10.51
CA GLY A 212 17.32 61.43 10.20
C GLY A 212 18.80 61.25 9.85
N ARG A 213 19.50 60.32 10.53
CA ARG A 213 20.90 59.97 10.20
C ARG A 213 21.05 59.23 8.88
N ILE A 214 20.07 58.39 8.52
CA ILE A 214 20.02 57.68 7.23
C ILE A 214 19.87 58.67 6.07
N ILE A 215 19.02 59.69 6.22
CA ILE A 215 18.88 60.80 5.24
C ILE A 215 20.20 61.59 5.16
N GLY A 216 20.70 62.02 6.31
CA GLY A 216 21.86 62.90 6.43
C GLY A 216 21.55 64.34 6.00
N LYS A 217 22.50 65.26 6.22
CA LYS A 217 22.35 66.66 5.80
C LYS A 217 22.17 66.73 4.28
N GLU A 218 21.11 67.38 3.81
CA GLU A 218 20.75 67.53 2.39
C GLU A 218 20.53 66.21 1.62
N GLY A 219 20.25 65.11 2.34
CA GLY A 219 20.09 63.80 1.72
C GLY A 219 21.42 63.18 1.24
N ARG A 220 22.58 63.67 1.71
CA ARG A 220 23.89 63.18 1.27
C ARG A 220 24.09 61.69 1.53
N ASN A 221 23.62 61.19 2.67
CA ASN A 221 23.83 59.80 3.08
C ASN A 221 22.93 58.87 2.26
N ILE A 222 21.64 59.19 2.16
CA ILE A 222 20.69 58.40 1.38
C ILE A 222 21.07 58.36 -0.11
N LYS A 223 21.42 59.49 -0.73
CA LYS A 223 21.90 59.51 -2.12
C LYS A 223 23.17 58.68 -2.34
N THR A 224 24.08 58.69 -1.37
CA THR A 224 25.29 57.86 -1.42
C THR A 224 24.93 56.38 -1.36
N PHE A 225 24.02 56.02 -0.45
CA PHE A 225 23.55 54.66 -0.26
C PHE A 225 22.81 54.13 -1.50
N GLU A 226 21.85 54.90 -2.04
CA GLU A 226 21.09 54.56 -3.25
C GLU A 226 22.01 54.40 -4.46
N ARG A 227 22.99 55.29 -4.63
CA ARG A 227 23.98 55.18 -5.70
C ARG A 227 24.82 53.91 -5.61
N LEU A 228 25.23 53.51 -4.40
CA LEU A 228 26.08 52.34 -4.18
C LEU A 228 25.30 51.03 -4.31
N THR A 229 24.06 50.99 -3.82
CA THR A 229 23.23 49.77 -3.82
C THR A 229 22.35 49.63 -5.06
N GLY A 230 22.08 50.73 -5.77
CA GLY A 230 21.22 50.77 -6.95
C GLY A 230 19.75 50.48 -6.62
N VAL A 231 19.30 50.88 -5.43
CA VAL A 231 17.91 50.81 -4.95
C VAL A 231 17.41 52.21 -4.64
N GLU A 232 16.10 52.38 -4.51
CA GLU A 232 15.46 53.61 -4.06
C GLU A 232 14.95 53.41 -2.63
N VAL A 233 15.22 54.38 -1.76
CA VAL A 233 14.83 54.32 -0.36
C VAL A 233 13.68 55.29 -0.14
N LEU A 234 12.47 54.73 -0.04
CA LEU A 234 11.26 55.52 0.14
C LEU A 234 11.08 55.86 1.62
N ILE A 235 10.96 57.16 1.87
CA ILE A 235 10.74 57.72 3.19
C ILE A 235 9.33 58.30 3.20
N ASP A 236 8.44 57.62 3.91
CA ASP A 236 7.06 58.04 4.10
C ASP A 236 6.85 58.66 5.50
N ASP A 237 5.69 59.26 5.74
CA ASP A 237 5.29 59.86 7.02
C ASP A 237 5.08 58.82 8.13
N THR A 238 5.11 57.53 7.79
CA THR A 238 5.05 56.45 8.76
C THR A 238 6.28 56.50 9.70
N PRO A 239 6.07 56.64 11.03
CA PRO A 239 7.16 56.72 12.00
C PRO A 239 7.94 55.40 12.06
N GLN A 240 9.24 55.49 12.35
CA GLN A 240 10.12 54.33 12.60
C GLN A 240 10.16 53.28 11.49
N THR A 241 9.78 53.65 10.26
CA THR A 241 9.69 52.72 9.12
C THR A 241 10.37 53.31 7.90
N LEU A 242 11.07 52.45 7.14
CA LEU A 242 11.70 52.78 5.87
C LEU A 242 11.47 51.66 4.87
N ILE A 243 11.12 52.02 3.63
CA ILE A 243 10.78 51.06 2.59
C ILE A 243 11.90 51.06 1.55
N ILE A 244 12.47 49.87 1.28
CA ILE A 244 13.46 49.69 0.23
C ILE A 244 12.75 49.22 -1.04
N SER A 245 12.77 50.07 -2.06
CA SER A 245 12.21 49.80 -3.39
C SER A 245 13.31 49.47 -4.39
N GLY A 246 13.06 48.51 -5.26
CA GLY A 246 14.00 48.12 -6.30
C GLY A 246 13.58 46.86 -7.05
N PHE A 247 13.81 46.84 -8.35
CA PHE A 247 13.43 45.71 -9.21
C PHE A 247 14.31 44.47 -8.99
N ASN A 248 15.58 44.65 -8.66
CA ASN A 248 16.50 43.54 -8.42
C ASN A 248 16.44 43.08 -6.96
N PRO A 249 15.97 41.84 -6.67
CA PRO A 249 15.83 41.36 -5.31
C PRO A 249 17.15 41.24 -4.54
N ILE A 250 18.25 40.89 -5.23
CA ILE A 250 19.58 40.77 -4.62
C ILE A 250 20.07 42.15 -4.17
N ARG A 251 19.86 43.19 -4.99
CA ARG A 251 20.21 44.57 -4.60
C ARG A 251 19.43 45.03 -3.37
N ARG A 252 18.15 44.67 -3.29
CA ARG A 252 17.33 44.96 -2.08
C ARG A 252 17.84 44.21 -0.85
N ALA A 253 18.22 42.95 -0.99
CA ALA A 253 18.79 42.18 0.11
C ALA A 253 20.11 42.80 0.61
N ILE A 254 21.01 43.16 -0.32
CA ILE A 254 22.26 43.87 -0.01
C ILE A 254 21.97 45.18 0.72
N ALA A 255 21.01 45.98 0.22
CA ALA A 255 20.61 47.23 0.83
C ALA A 255 20.05 47.04 2.25
N LYS A 256 19.16 46.06 2.45
CA LYS A 256 18.60 45.71 3.76
C LYS A 256 19.70 45.36 4.75
N THR A 257 20.56 44.41 4.40
CA THR A 257 21.66 43.95 5.25
C THR A 257 22.66 45.08 5.55
N ALA A 258 22.97 45.92 4.55
CA ALA A 258 23.84 47.08 4.74
C ALA A 258 23.23 48.11 5.70
N LEU A 259 21.93 48.42 5.58
CA LEU A 259 21.23 49.33 6.49
C LEU A 259 21.16 48.78 7.90
N GLU A 260 20.82 47.50 8.08
CA GLU A 260 20.81 46.86 9.42
C GLU A 260 22.18 46.96 10.11
N LYS A 261 23.27 46.76 9.35
CA LYS A 261 24.64 46.92 9.87
C LYS A 261 24.96 48.37 10.21
N LEU A 262 24.57 49.33 9.37
CA LEU A 262 24.76 50.76 9.62
C LEU A 262 23.98 51.24 10.84
N ILE A 263 22.77 50.72 11.06
CA ILE A 263 21.93 51.00 12.23
C ILE A 263 22.60 50.46 13.50
N LYS A 264 23.10 49.22 13.47
CA LYS A 264 23.83 48.60 14.60
C LYS A 264 25.12 49.35 14.93
N ASP A 265 25.84 49.84 13.92
CA ASP A 265 27.08 50.60 14.07
C ASP A 265 26.85 52.05 14.53
N GLY A 266 25.65 52.60 14.30
CA GLY A 266 25.23 53.93 14.73
C GLY A 266 25.87 55.11 13.96
N ARG A 267 26.88 54.85 13.12
CA ARG A 267 27.60 55.85 12.31
C ARG A 267 27.22 55.72 10.84
N ILE A 268 26.45 56.68 10.35
CA ILE A 268 25.98 56.71 8.96
C ILE A 268 26.65 57.88 8.25
N GLN A 269 27.78 57.58 7.60
CA GLN A 269 28.59 58.53 6.82
C GLN A 269 29.02 57.87 5.49
N PRO A 270 29.29 58.63 4.42
CA PRO A 270 29.59 58.07 3.09
C PRO A 270 30.66 56.97 3.08
N ALA A 271 31.79 57.17 3.76
CA ALA A 271 32.87 56.17 3.82
C ALA A 271 32.43 54.87 4.51
N ARG A 272 31.62 54.98 5.57
CA ARG A 272 31.12 53.83 6.31
C ARG A 272 30.01 53.11 5.56
N ILE A 273 29.15 53.86 4.86
CA ILE A 273 28.15 53.30 3.95
C ILE A 273 28.83 52.42 2.90
N GLU A 274 29.88 52.93 2.26
CA GLU A 274 30.63 52.16 1.27
C GLU A 274 31.24 50.87 1.83
N GLU A 275 31.82 50.93 3.02
CA GLU A 275 32.37 49.75 3.69
C GLU A 275 31.29 48.71 4.03
N GLN A 276 30.15 49.15 4.58
CA GLN A 276 29.06 48.24 4.97
C GLN A 276 28.34 47.64 3.76
N VAL A 277 28.21 48.38 2.66
CA VAL A 277 27.69 47.85 1.40
C VAL A 277 28.60 46.74 0.87
N ARG A 278 29.93 46.93 0.80
CA ARG A 278 30.86 45.87 0.36
C ARG A 278 30.79 44.63 1.26
N LYS A 279 30.67 44.82 2.58
CA LYS A 279 30.50 43.71 3.53
C LYS A 279 29.18 42.98 3.33
N ALA A 280 28.09 43.70 3.03
CA ALA A 280 26.81 43.11 2.72
C ALA A 280 26.85 42.33 1.39
N GLU A 281 27.51 42.86 0.36
CA GLU A 281 27.71 42.15 -0.92
C GLU A 281 28.43 40.80 -0.73
N GLN A 282 29.49 40.77 0.07
CA GLN A 282 30.22 39.54 0.38
C GLN A 282 29.35 38.53 1.14
N GLU A 283 28.58 38.98 2.12
CA GLU A 283 27.68 38.13 2.89
C GLU A 283 26.55 37.56 2.03
N ILE A 284 25.90 38.39 1.22
CA ILE A 284 24.85 37.94 0.30
C ILE A 284 25.42 36.97 -0.74
N SER A 285 26.64 37.19 -1.24
CA SER A 285 27.30 36.24 -2.14
C SER A 285 27.54 34.88 -1.48
N LEU A 286 27.89 34.84 -0.20
CA LEU A 286 28.04 33.60 0.56
C LEU A 286 26.69 32.91 0.74
N GLN A 287 25.65 33.65 1.13
CA GLN A 287 24.29 33.13 1.27
C GLN A 287 23.74 32.54 -0.04
N ILE A 288 23.98 33.19 -1.18
CA ILE A 288 23.64 32.66 -2.50
C ILE A 288 24.30 31.29 -2.71
N LYS A 289 25.60 31.20 -2.44
CA LYS A 289 26.35 29.95 -2.62
C LYS A 289 25.80 28.84 -1.71
N GLU A 290 25.63 29.14 -0.42
CA GLU A 290 25.09 28.19 0.56
C GLU A 290 23.67 27.74 0.22
N ALA A 291 22.80 28.65 -0.23
CA ALA A 291 21.43 28.32 -0.62
C ALA A 291 21.39 27.39 -1.85
N GLY A 292 22.24 27.65 -2.85
CA GLY A 292 22.38 26.79 -4.03
C GLY A 292 22.90 25.39 -3.66
N GLU A 293 23.98 25.32 -2.86
CA GLU A 293 24.55 24.05 -2.39
C GLU A 293 23.54 23.25 -1.56
N LYS A 294 22.79 23.92 -0.68
CA LYS A 294 21.72 23.31 0.10
C LYS A 294 20.60 22.76 -0.77
N ALA A 295 20.14 23.50 -1.79
CA ALA A 295 19.10 23.04 -2.72
C ALA A 295 19.51 21.77 -3.47
N VAL A 296 20.75 21.75 -3.97
CA VAL A 296 21.36 20.59 -4.65
C VAL A 296 21.48 19.40 -3.71
N PHE A 297 21.91 19.64 -2.46
CA PHE A 297 22.03 18.60 -1.44
C PHE A 297 20.67 18.00 -1.06
N GLU A 298 19.66 18.84 -0.77
CA GLU A 298 18.31 18.40 -0.41
C GLU A 298 17.64 17.61 -1.54
N THR A 299 17.81 18.07 -2.79
CA THR A 299 17.29 17.37 -3.95
C THR A 299 18.13 16.16 -4.37
N GLY A 300 19.35 16.00 -3.86
CA GLY A 300 20.25 14.89 -4.20
C GLY A 300 20.78 14.91 -5.64
N ILE A 301 20.77 16.08 -6.29
CA ILE A 301 21.25 16.27 -7.69
C ILE A 301 22.69 16.79 -7.65
N VAL A 302 23.68 15.90 -7.61
CA VAL A 302 25.09 16.27 -7.38
C VAL A 302 25.89 16.60 -8.64
N ASP A 303 25.31 16.46 -9.83
CA ASP A 303 25.98 16.54 -11.13
C ASP A 303 25.80 17.89 -11.85
N LEU A 304 25.42 18.95 -11.11
CA LEU A 304 25.23 20.28 -11.68
C LEU A 304 26.53 21.09 -11.74
N PRO A 305 26.80 21.82 -12.84
CA PRO A 305 27.93 22.72 -12.93
C PRO A 305 27.89 23.80 -11.84
N PRO A 306 29.04 24.19 -11.24
CA PRO A 306 29.07 25.16 -10.13
C PRO A 306 28.35 26.48 -10.43
N LYS A 307 28.37 26.93 -11.70
CA LYS A 307 27.68 28.15 -12.09
C LYS A 307 26.17 28.02 -12.11
N ILE A 308 25.63 26.83 -12.39
CA ILE A 308 24.19 26.55 -12.27
C ILE A 308 23.79 26.55 -10.79
N VAL A 309 24.61 25.98 -9.92
CA VAL A 309 24.39 25.98 -8.46
C VAL A 309 24.34 27.42 -7.93
N GLU A 310 25.25 28.28 -8.37
CA GLU A 310 25.24 29.70 -8.02
C GLU A 310 23.95 30.41 -8.51
N LEU A 311 23.50 30.12 -9.74
CA LEU A 311 22.26 30.68 -10.29
C LEU A 311 21.01 30.20 -9.52
N LEU A 312 20.96 28.93 -9.12
CA LEU A 312 19.92 28.39 -8.24
C LEU A 312 19.88 29.16 -6.92
N GLY A 313 21.05 29.40 -6.32
CA GLY A 313 21.19 30.18 -5.10
C GLY A 313 20.60 31.60 -5.20
N ARG A 314 20.66 32.22 -6.39
CA ARG A 314 20.07 33.56 -6.61
C ARG A 314 18.55 33.55 -6.52
N LEU A 315 17.91 32.42 -6.85
CA LEU A 315 16.45 32.26 -6.73
C LEU A 315 15.99 32.34 -5.27
N TYR A 316 16.88 32.15 -4.30
CA TYR A 316 16.58 32.31 -2.87
C TYR A 316 16.08 33.71 -2.53
N PHE A 317 16.56 34.75 -3.22
CA PHE A 317 16.09 36.12 -3.02
C PHE A 317 14.93 36.49 -3.93
N ARG A 318 14.59 35.63 -4.90
CA ARG A 318 13.55 35.90 -5.89
C ARG A 318 12.21 35.44 -5.34
N VAL A 319 11.23 36.35 -5.44
CA VAL A 319 9.82 36.06 -5.16
C VAL A 319 9.06 36.21 -6.46
N SER A 320 8.19 35.24 -6.77
CA SER A 320 7.28 35.26 -7.90
C SER A 320 5.89 34.87 -7.41
N TYR A 321 4.87 35.67 -7.74
CA TYR A 321 3.48 35.44 -7.28
C TYR A 321 3.34 35.22 -5.75
N GLY A 322 4.18 35.85 -4.93
CA GLY A 322 4.16 35.72 -3.48
C GLY A 322 4.88 34.49 -2.91
N GLN A 323 5.52 33.68 -3.76
CA GLN A 323 6.30 32.51 -3.36
C GLN A 323 7.79 32.71 -3.62
N ASN A 324 8.62 32.16 -2.72
CA ASN A 324 10.06 32.08 -2.93
C ASN A 324 10.36 31.10 -4.08
N VAL A 325 11.08 31.56 -5.10
CA VAL A 325 11.29 30.77 -6.33
C VAL A 325 12.20 29.57 -6.09
N LEU A 326 13.23 29.68 -5.22
CA LEU A 326 14.09 28.53 -4.90
C LEU A 326 13.31 27.45 -4.15
N ALA A 327 12.53 27.84 -3.15
CA ALA A 327 11.70 26.89 -2.39
C ALA A 327 10.66 26.20 -3.29
N HIS A 328 10.02 26.96 -4.17
CA HIS A 328 9.13 26.45 -5.21
C HIS A 328 9.85 25.46 -6.13
N SER A 329 11.05 25.79 -6.61
CA SER A 329 11.82 24.90 -7.49
C SER A 329 12.22 23.59 -6.81
N ILE A 330 12.62 23.63 -5.52
CA ILE A 330 12.93 22.45 -4.71
C ILE A 330 11.69 21.56 -4.55
N GLU A 331 10.54 22.17 -4.25
CA GLU A 331 9.27 21.46 -4.11
C GLU A 331 8.81 20.84 -5.43
N THR A 332 8.86 21.59 -6.53
CA THR A 332 8.55 21.10 -7.89
C THR A 332 9.45 19.92 -8.25
N ALA A 333 10.75 19.97 -7.91
CA ALA A 333 11.66 18.86 -8.10
C ALA A 333 11.21 17.59 -7.35
N PHE A 334 10.84 17.72 -6.08
CA PHE A 334 10.37 16.58 -5.29
C PHE A 334 9.04 16.00 -5.80
N LEU A 335 8.07 16.86 -6.13
CA LEU A 335 6.80 16.44 -6.71
C LEU A 335 6.99 15.74 -8.05
N ALA A 336 7.82 16.30 -8.93
CA ALA A 336 8.13 15.70 -10.22
C ALA A 336 8.81 14.33 -10.06
N ALA A 337 9.74 14.19 -9.12
CA ALA A 337 10.37 12.91 -8.82
C ALA A 337 9.36 11.86 -8.35
N ALA A 338 8.48 12.24 -7.40
CA ALA A 338 7.48 11.35 -6.83
C ALA A 338 6.47 10.85 -7.88
N LEU A 339 5.99 11.76 -8.73
CA LEU A 339 5.07 11.43 -9.82
C LEU A 339 5.76 10.53 -10.85
N ALA A 340 7.02 10.82 -11.19
CA ALA A 340 7.78 9.98 -12.12
C ALA A 340 8.04 8.57 -11.59
N ASP A 341 8.35 8.43 -10.28
CA ASP A 341 8.54 7.13 -9.65
C ASP A 341 7.26 6.28 -9.68
N GLU A 342 6.10 6.86 -9.37
CA GLU A 342 4.79 6.17 -9.45
C GLU A 342 4.44 5.74 -10.88
N LEU A 343 4.78 6.58 -11.87
CA LEU A 343 4.53 6.30 -13.29
C LEU A 343 5.63 5.46 -13.96
N LYS A 344 6.68 5.05 -13.22
CA LYS A 344 7.85 4.31 -13.74
C LYS A 344 8.58 5.02 -14.89
N ILE A 345 8.62 6.34 -14.83
CA ILE A 345 9.34 7.23 -15.74
C ILE A 345 10.69 7.62 -15.10
N ASN A 346 11.61 8.20 -15.87
CA ASN A 346 12.93 8.60 -15.36
C ASN A 346 12.83 9.74 -14.32
N SER A 347 12.76 9.37 -13.04
CA SER A 347 12.63 10.32 -11.94
C SER A 347 13.84 11.22 -11.75
N LYS A 348 15.04 10.81 -12.19
CA LYS A 348 16.23 11.68 -12.16
C LYS A 348 16.08 12.86 -13.11
N VAL A 349 15.62 12.60 -14.34
CA VAL A 349 15.37 13.66 -15.33
C VAL A 349 14.24 14.56 -14.86
N ALA A 350 13.11 13.99 -14.45
CA ALA A 350 11.97 14.77 -13.95
C ALA A 350 12.34 15.67 -12.75
N LYS A 351 13.12 15.15 -11.79
CA LYS A 351 13.60 15.91 -10.63
C LYS A 351 14.53 17.06 -11.02
N LYS A 352 15.51 16.78 -11.89
CA LYS A 352 16.49 17.77 -12.36
C LYS A 352 15.81 18.87 -13.18
N SER A 353 14.88 18.50 -14.06
CA SER A 353 14.04 19.44 -14.81
C SER A 353 13.16 20.29 -13.89
N GLY A 354 12.53 19.67 -12.88
CA GLY A 354 11.72 20.38 -11.89
C GLY A 354 12.52 21.39 -11.05
N LEU A 355 13.76 21.08 -10.69
CA LEU A 355 14.63 22.02 -9.96
C LEU A 355 15.06 23.21 -10.84
N LEU A 356 15.26 22.98 -12.14
CA LEU A 356 15.82 23.96 -13.07
C LEU A 356 14.75 24.72 -13.86
N HIS A 357 13.46 24.43 -13.67
CA HIS A 357 12.42 24.97 -14.54
C HIS A 357 12.36 26.50 -14.57
N ASP A 358 12.60 27.11 -13.42
CA ASP A 358 12.55 28.56 -13.23
C ASP A 358 13.95 29.22 -13.20
N ILE A 359 15.00 28.51 -13.61
CA ILE A 359 16.39 29.01 -13.52
C ILE A 359 16.61 30.35 -14.24
N GLY A 360 15.84 30.63 -15.29
CA GLY A 360 15.91 31.90 -16.01
C GLY A 360 15.52 33.11 -15.17
N LYS A 361 14.69 32.95 -14.13
CA LYS A 361 14.30 34.02 -13.19
C LYS A 361 15.48 34.52 -12.33
N ALA A 362 16.63 33.85 -12.37
CA ALA A 362 17.84 34.31 -11.71
C ALA A 362 18.50 35.51 -12.41
N VAL A 363 18.22 35.73 -13.71
CA VAL A 363 18.89 36.74 -14.56
C VAL A 363 17.96 37.47 -15.55
N ASP A 364 16.65 37.24 -15.46
CA ASP A 364 15.58 37.85 -16.29
C ASP A 364 15.63 39.39 -16.38
N HIS A 365 16.08 40.10 -15.33
CA HIS A 365 16.20 41.57 -15.36
C HIS A 365 17.44 42.08 -16.09
N GLN A 366 18.35 41.20 -16.48
CA GLN A 366 19.62 41.56 -17.13
C GLN A 366 19.63 41.22 -18.62
N ILE A 367 18.73 40.34 -19.07
CA ILE A 367 18.71 39.76 -20.41
C ILE A 367 17.28 39.85 -20.95
N GLN A 368 17.12 40.34 -22.16
CA GLN A 368 15.81 40.43 -22.83
C GLN A 368 15.36 39.03 -23.31
N GLY A 369 14.14 38.61 -22.93
CA GLY A 369 13.52 37.33 -23.30
C GLY A 369 12.58 36.79 -22.22
N SER A 370 11.82 35.72 -22.51
CA SER A 370 11.08 34.99 -21.46
C SER A 370 12.05 34.26 -20.53
N HIS A 371 11.67 34.01 -19.27
CA HIS A 371 12.54 33.26 -18.35
C HIS A 371 12.76 31.82 -18.85
N VAL A 372 11.82 31.28 -19.63
CA VAL A 372 11.96 29.98 -20.30
C VAL A 372 13.11 30.03 -21.33
N ASP A 373 13.08 30.99 -22.26
CA ASP A 373 14.11 31.15 -23.28
C ASP A 373 15.50 31.41 -22.68
N ILE A 374 15.54 32.21 -21.62
CA ILE A 374 16.78 32.50 -20.89
C ILE A 374 17.28 31.23 -20.18
N GLY A 375 16.37 30.47 -19.56
CA GLY A 375 16.67 29.19 -18.94
C GLY A 375 17.30 28.21 -19.92
N ILE A 376 16.70 28.04 -21.11
CA ILE A 376 17.23 27.17 -22.19
C ILE A 376 18.67 27.57 -22.52
N LYS A 377 18.92 28.84 -22.83
CA LYS A 377 20.26 29.34 -23.19
C LYS A 377 21.29 29.13 -22.08
N ILE A 378 20.89 29.29 -20.82
CA ILE A 378 21.75 29.05 -19.66
C ILE A 378 22.13 27.57 -19.61
N LEU A 379 21.15 26.67 -19.66
CA LEU A 379 21.37 25.23 -19.54
C LEU A 379 22.21 24.69 -20.70
N GLU A 380 21.95 25.15 -21.94
CA GLU A 380 22.76 24.81 -23.11
C GLU A 380 24.21 25.28 -22.96
N LYS A 381 24.43 26.53 -22.51
CA LYS A 381 25.77 27.09 -22.32
C LYS A 381 26.61 26.30 -21.31
N PHE A 382 25.97 25.71 -20.30
CA PHE A 382 26.64 24.91 -19.27
C PHE A 382 26.55 23.40 -19.52
N ASN A 383 26.18 22.97 -20.74
CA ASN A 383 26.13 21.56 -21.18
C ASN A 383 25.26 20.67 -20.28
N VAL A 384 24.12 21.16 -19.82
CA VAL A 384 23.09 20.32 -19.16
C VAL A 384 22.43 19.41 -20.21
N GLU A 385 21.99 18.23 -19.80
CA GLU A 385 21.47 17.20 -20.69
C GLU A 385 20.24 17.67 -21.49
N LYS A 386 20.18 17.33 -22.78
CA LYS A 386 19.09 17.76 -23.68
C LYS A 386 17.71 17.31 -23.20
N GLU A 387 17.62 16.13 -22.59
CA GLU A 387 16.37 15.60 -22.02
C GLU A 387 15.84 16.48 -20.89
N VAL A 388 16.73 17.03 -20.06
CA VAL A 388 16.36 17.95 -18.97
C VAL A 388 15.87 19.27 -19.53
N ILE A 389 16.57 19.81 -20.54
CA ILE A 389 16.18 21.06 -21.21
C ILE A 389 14.81 20.89 -21.90
N ALA A 390 14.59 19.75 -22.57
CA ALA A 390 13.35 19.45 -23.27
C ALA A 390 12.15 19.24 -22.32
N ALA A 391 12.36 18.59 -21.18
CA ALA A 391 11.32 18.45 -20.15
C ALA A 391 11.04 19.77 -19.42
N MET A 392 12.06 20.63 -19.29
CA MET A 392 11.93 21.93 -18.66
C MET A 392 11.14 22.94 -19.51
N LYS A 393 11.44 23.05 -20.81
CA LYS A 393 10.94 24.17 -21.65
C LYS A 393 9.41 24.28 -21.75
N SER A 394 8.65 23.20 -21.57
CA SER A 394 7.19 23.20 -21.75
C SER A 394 6.40 23.52 -20.47
N HIS A 395 7.05 23.82 -19.34
CA HIS A 395 6.36 23.98 -18.05
C HIS A 395 5.26 25.06 -18.07
N HIS A 396 5.41 26.12 -18.87
CA HIS A 396 4.40 27.16 -19.08
C HIS A 396 3.57 27.05 -20.37
N GLN A 397 3.57 25.91 -21.06
CA GLN A 397 2.84 25.71 -22.34
C GLN A 397 3.29 26.61 -23.49
N GLU A 398 4.41 27.33 -23.35
CA GLU A 398 5.04 28.08 -24.45
C GLU A 398 5.56 27.14 -25.56
N TYR A 399 5.93 25.92 -25.18
CA TYR A 399 6.37 24.85 -26.06
C TYR A 399 5.52 23.59 -25.81
N GLU A 400 5.32 22.78 -26.85
CA GLU A 400 4.63 21.49 -26.71
C GLU A 400 5.42 20.52 -25.81
N ALA A 401 4.70 19.70 -25.04
CA ALA A 401 5.30 18.69 -24.19
C ALA A 401 5.78 17.50 -25.04
N GLU A 402 7.08 17.48 -25.34
CA GLU A 402 7.71 16.46 -26.21
C GLU A 402 8.03 15.14 -25.48
N SER A 403 7.88 15.09 -24.15
CA SER A 403 8.17 13.90 -23.33
C SER A 403 7.23 13.73 -22.14
N PRO A 404 7.05 12.51 -21.62
CA PRO A 404 6.30 12.27 -20.39
C PRO A 404 6.86 13.05 -19.18
N GLU A 405 8.18 13.20 -19.09
CA GLU A 405 8.85 14.02 -18.07
C GLU A 405 8.42 15.48 -18.13
N ALA A 406 8.22 16.02 -19.34
CA ALA A 406 7.76 17.39 -19.54
C ALA A 406 6.35 17.62 -18.98
N VAL A 407 5.45 16.66 -19.20
CA VAL A 407 4.09 16.66 -18.64
C VAL A 407 4.12 16.57 -17.10
N ILE A 408 5.02 15.76 -16.55
CA ILE A 408 5.19 15.62 -15.10
C ILE A 408 5.71 16.91 -14.46
N VAL A 409 6.72 17.55 -15.06
CA VAL A 409 7.27 18.83 -14.56
C VAL A 409 6.20 19.91 -14.57
N GLN A 410 5.41 19.98 -15.64
CA GLN A 410 4.28 20.89 -15.73
C GLN A 410 3.22 20.64 -14.66
N ALA A 411 2.84 19.37 -14.44
CA ALA A 411 1.90 19.02 -13.39
C ALA A 411 2.45 19.37 -12.00
N ALA A 412 3.73 19.10 -11.75
CA ALA A 412 4.40 19.42 -10.48
C ALA A 412 4.46 20.94 -10.22
N ASP A 413 4.78 21.75 -11.24
CA ASP A 413 4.74 23.22 -11.16
C ASP A 413 3.34 23.72 -10.80
N GLN A 414 2.32 23.24 -11.52
CA GLN A 414 0.92 23.59 -11.23
C GLN A 414 0.50 23.18 -9.81
N ILE A 415 0.88 21.99 -9.36
CA ILE A 415 0.58 21.51 -8.00
C ILE A 415 1.26 22.39 -6.94
N SER A 416 2.51 22.81 -7.14
CA SER A 416 3.22 23.71 -6.21
C SER A 416 2.61 25.12 -6.22
N GLY A 417 2.23 25.63 -7.40
CA GLY A 417 1.66 26.97 -7.56
C GLY A 417 0.18 27.10 -7.15
N ALA A 418 -0.62 26.05 -7.25
CA ALA A 418 -2.06 26.09 -6.98
C ALA A 418 -2.47 25.82 -5.52
N ARG A 419 -1.51 25.68 -4.59
CA ARG A 419 -1.84 25.40 -3.18
C ARG A 419 -2.63 26.55 -2.55
N PRO A 420 -3.66 26.28 -1.73
CA PRO A 420 -4.33 27.32 -0.94
C PRO A 420 -3.32 28.10 -0.09
N GLY A 421 -3.12 29.38 -0.40
CA GLY A 421 -2.10 30.23 0.24
C GLY A 421 -0.75 30.31 -0.50
N ALA A 422 -0.48 29.52 -1.54
CA ALA A 422 0.66 29.72 -2.45
C ALA A 422 0.45 30.94 -3.35
N ARG A 423 -0.77 31.08 -3.88
CA ARG A 423 -1.26 32.24 -4.60
C ARG A 423 -2.52 32.73 -3.90
N LYS A 424 -2.39 33.68 -2.97
CA LYS A 424 -3.56 34.53 -2.70
C LYS A 424 -3.76 35.37 -3.95
N ASP A 425 -5.00 35.49 -4.41
CA ASP A 425 -5.40 36.49 -5.38
C ASP A 425 -4.61 37.78 -5.11
N THR A 426 -3.83 38.22 -6.10
CA THR A 426 -3.05 39.45 -5.96
C THR A 426 -4.01 40.55 -5.53
N VAL A 427 -3.57 41.42 -4.61
CA VAL A 427 -4.36 42.61 -4.22
C VAL A 427 -4.86 43.34 -5.46
N GLU A 428 -4.07 43.35 -6.52
CA GLU A 428 -4.39 43.87 -7.84
C GLU A 428 -5.57 43.15 -8.54
N ASN A 429 -5.60 41.81 -8.57
CA ASN A 429 -6.75 41.06 -9.11
C ASN A 429 -8.01 41.22 -8.25
N TYR A 430 -7.83 41.33 -6.93
CA TYR A 430 -8.94 41.61 -6.02
C TYR A 430 -9.50 43.02 -6.21
N LEU A 431 -8.63 44.03 -6.35
CA LEU A 431 -9.01 45.40 -6.68
C LEU A 431 -9.66 45.48 -8.06
N GLN A 432 -9.13 44.76 -9.06
CA GLN A 432 -9.72 44.68 -10.39
C GLN A 432 -11.12 44.06 -10.33
N ARG A 433 -11.33 42.98 -9.57
CA ARG A 433 -12.67 42.39 -9.38
C ARG A 433 -13.65 43.32 -8.68
N LEU A 434 -13.21 44.06 -7.66
CA LEU A 434 -14.06 45.06 -7.01
C LEU A 434 -14.43 46.16 -8.00
N LYS A 435 -13.48 46.60 -8.82
CA LYS A 435 -13.69 47.58 -9.86
C LYS A 435 -14.64 47.07 -10.95
N ASP A 436 -14.48 45.83 -11.40
CA ASP A 436 -15.37 45.21 -12.39
C ASP A 436 -16.82 45.10 -11.84
N LEU A 437 -16.99 44.78 -10.55
CA LEU A 437 -18.29 44.82 -9.87
C LEU A 437 -18.91 46.23 -9.87
N GLU A 438 -18.11 47.24 -9.56
CA GLU A 438 -18.54 48.65 -9.59
C GLU A 438 -18.88 49.09 -11.01
N ASP A 439 -18.07 48.75 -12.01
CA ASP A 439 -18.26 49.11 -13.42
C ASP A 439 -19.53 48.47 -14.00
N ILE A 440 -19.83 47.21 -13.68
CA ILE A 440 -21.08 46.53 -14.09
C ILE A 440 -22.30 47.28 -13.57
N ALA A 441 -22.31 47.68 -12.29
CA ALA A 441 -23.42 48.41 -11.71
C ALA A 441 -23.53 49.84 -12.25
N THR A 442 -22.41 50.52 -12.47
CA THR A 442 -22.37 51.90 -13.00
C THR A 442 -22.77 51.95 -14.49
N GLY A 443 -22.71 50.83 -15.21
CA GLY A 443 -23.15 50.72 -16.60
C GLY A 443 -24.67 50.77 -16.82
N PHE A 444 -25.49 50.72 -15.76
CA PHE A 444 -26.95 50.80 -15.85
C PHE A 444 -27.43 52.27 -15.85
N SER A 445 -28.38 52.57 -16.75
CA SER A 445 -28.96 53.92 -16.86
C SER A 445 -29.67 54.32 -15.55
N GLY A 446 -29.40 55.54 -15.07
CA GLY A 446 -29.97 56.08 -13.82
C GLY A 446 -29.15 55.80 -12.55
N VAL A 447 -28.07 55.01 -12.64
CA VAL A 447 -27.08 54.84 -11.56
C VAL A 447 -26.11 56.02 -11.57
N SER A 448 -25.93 56.66 -10.41
CA SER A 448 -24.94 57.73 -10.22
C SER A 448 -23.59 57.21 -9.78
N GLU A 449 -23.57 56.30 -8.80
CA GLU A 449 -22.35 55.74 -8.21
C GLU A 449 -22.61 54.31 -7.73
N ALA A 450 -21.60 53.44 -7.77
CA ALA A 450 -21.66 52.10 -7.19
C ALA A 450 -20.39 51.82 -6.39
N TYR A 451 -20.55 51.17 -5.23
CA TYR A 451 -19.43 50.83 -4.34
C TYR A 451 -19.51 49.37 -3.90
N ALA A 452 -18.44 48.63 -4.10
CA ALA A 452 -18.30 47.28 -3.58
C ALA A 452 -17.80 47.33 -2.12
N VAL A 453 -18.63 46.87 -1.19
CA VAL A 453 -18.40 46.86 0.26
C VAL A 453 -18.34 45.43 0.81
N GLN A 454 -17.91 45.28 2.06
CA GLN A 454 -17.75 43.97 2.73
C GLN A 454 -16.91 42.97 1.92
N ALA A 455 -15.77 43.43 1.42
CA ALA A 455 -14.87 42.63 0.59
C ALA A 455 -15.52 42.03 -0.67
N GLY A 456 -16.40 42.81 -1.31
CA GLY A 456 -17.09 42.41 -2.55
C GLY A 456 -18.31 41.50 -2.35
N ARG A 457 -18.77 41.32 -1.10
CA ARG A 457 -19.99 40.55 -0.78
C ARG A 457 -21.26 41.41 -0.74
N GLU A 458 -21.12 42.72 -0.77
CA GLU A 458 -22.23 43.66 -0.88
C GLU A 458 -21.86 44.73 -1.90
N ILE A 459 -22.79 45.08 -2.79
CA ILE A 459 -22.63 46.23 -3.68
C ILE A 459 -23.74 47.24 -3.38
N ARG A 460 -23.33 48.48 -3.15
CA ARG A 460 -24.23 49.61 -2.88
C ARG A 460 -24.33 50.47 -4.12
N VAL A 461 -25.53 50.55 -4.67
CA VAL A 461 -25.81 51.26 -5.93
C VAL A 461 -26.63 52.49 -5.60
N PHE A 462 -26.10 53.67 -5.90
CA PHE A 462 -26.78 54.95 -5.72
C PHE A 462 -27.41 55.36 -7.04
N VAL A 463 -28.70 55.70 -7.00
CA VAL A 463 -29.45 56.18 -8.18
C VAL A 463 -29.90 57.61 -7.99
N LYS A 464 -30.04 58.34 -9.10
CA LYS A 464 -30.57 59.71 -9.06
C LYS A 464 -32.08 59.68 -8.81
N PRO A 465 -32.58 60.26 -7.70
CA PRO A 465 -34.00 60.21 -7.37
C PRO A 465 -34.92 60.90 -8.39
N GLU A 466 -34.39 61.82 -9.19
CA GLU A 466 -35.11 62.60 -10.19
C GLU A 466 -35.31 61.84 -11.51
N GLU A 467 -34.43 60.87 -11.80
CA GLU A 467 -34.42 60.11 -13.05
C GLU A 467 -34.99 58.69 -12.88
N VAL A 468 -34.93 58.12 -11.67
CA VAL A 468 -35.33 56.72 -11.39
C VAL A 468 -36.51 56.67 -10.42
N GLY A 469 -37.63 56.08 -10.87
CA GLY A 469 -38.81 55.84 -10.05
C GLY A 469 -38.70 54.62 -9.12
N ASP A 470 -39.59 54.49 -8.14
CA ASP A 470 -39.54 53.41 -7.13
C ASP A 470 -39.63 52.01 -7.75
N LEU A 471 -40.52 51.81 -8.73
CA LEU A 471 -40.68 50.52 -9.41
C LEU A 471 -39.49 50.19 -10.32
N GLU A 472 -38.86 51.23 -10.87
CA GLU A 472 -37.70 51.12 -11.75
C GLU A 472 -36.44 50.79 -10.95
N ALA A 473 -36.29 51.36 -9.75
CA ALA A 473 -35.23 51.02 -8.81
C ALA A 473 -35.23 49.51 -8.45
N TYR A 474 -36.40 48.91 -8.22
CA TYR A 474 -36.49 47.46 -7.98
C TYR A 474 -36.04 46.63 -9.19
N LYS A 475 -36.35 47.08 -10.42
CA LYS A 475 -35.90 46.41 -11.65
C LYS A 475 -34.40 46.52 -11.83
N ILE A 476 -33.84 47.73 -11.69
CA ILE A 476 -32.40 47.98 -11.79
C ILE A 476 -31.62 47.12 -10.79
N ALA A 477 -32.06 47.05 -9.53
CA ALA A 477 -31.39 46.22 -8.52
C ALA A 477 -31.40 44.72 -8.89
N ARG A 478 -32.50 44.22 -9.47
CA ARG A 478 -32.63 42.83 -9.91
C ARG A 478 -31.79 42.53 -11.15
N ASP A 479 -31.76 43.46 -12.11
CA ASP A 479 -31.02 43.32 -13.35
C ASP A 479 -29.50 43.39 -13.11
N ILE A 480 -29.05 44.23 -12.17
CA ILE A 480 -27.66 44.26 -11.70
C ILE A 480 -27.28 42.93 -11.04
N ALA A 481 -28.15 42.38 -10.18
CA ALA A 481 -27.89 41.08 -9.54
C ALA A 481 -27.74 39.94 -10.56
N ALA A 482 -28.64 39.88 -11.55
CA ALA A 482 -28.60 38.87 -12.62
C ALA A 482 -27.34 39.01 -13.49
N LYS A 483 -26.95 40.24 -13.83
CA LYS A 483 -25.77 40.49 -14.65
C LYS A 483 -24.46 40.17 -13.94
N ILE A 484 -24.39 40.43 -12.64
CA ILE A 484 -23.25 40.02 -11.79
C ILE A 484 -23.15 38.48 -11.75
N GLU A 485 -24.27 37.77 -11.65
CA GLU A 485 -24.30 36.29 -11.65
C GLU A 485 -23.82 35.70 -13.00
N GLU A 486 -24.13 36.35 -14.12
CA GLU A 486 -23.74 35.90 -15.46
C GLU A 486 -22.27 36.20 -15.79
N GLU A 487 -21.79 37.41 -15.49
CA GLU A 487 -20.47 37.89 -15.91
C GLU A 487 -19.35 37.58 -14.91
N LEU A 488 -19.65 37.44 -13.61
CA LEU A 488 -18.65 37.25 -12.56
C LEU A 488 -18.83 35.94 -11.81
N LYS A 489 -17.85 35.04 -11.94
CA LYS A 489 -17.79 33.81 -11.15
C LYS A 489 -17.32 34.12 -9.72
N TYR A 490 -18.24 34.43 -8.82
CA TYR A 490 -17.95 34.73 -7.42
C TYR A 490 -18.35 33.56 -6.48
N PRO A 491 -17.50 33.17 -5.51
CA PRO A 491 -17.86 32.16 -4.53
C PRO A 491 -18.76 32.75 -3.43
N GLY A 492 -20.06 32.45 -3.50
CA GLY A 492 -21.07 32.84 -2.50
C GLY A 492 -22.04 33.90 -3.01
N GLU A 493 -22.98 34.29 -2.15
CA GLU A 493 -24.02 35.27 -2.51
C GLU A 493 -23.49 36.71 -2.40
N ILE A 494 -23.79 37.54 -3.40
CA ILE A 494 -23.51 38.98 -3.40
C ILE A 494 -24.82 39.72 -3.14
N LYS A 495 -24.84 40.56 -2.10
CA LYS A 495 -26.00 41.37 -1.76
C LYS A 495 -26.00 42.68 -2.54
N VAL A 496 -26.95 42.87 -3.45
CA VAL A 496 -27.18 44.15 -4.15
C VAL A 496 -28.11 45.03 -3.31
N THR A 497 -27.63 46.19 -2.89
CA THR A 497 -28.41 47.18 -2.14
C THR A 497 -28.50 48.46 -2.96
N LEU A 498 -29.69 48.78 -3.47
CA LEU A 498 -29.92 50.01 -4.20
C LEU A 498 -30.45 51.09 -3.24
N ILE A 499 -29.83 52.26 -3.27
CA ILE A 499 -30.09 53.38 -2.38
C ILE A 499 -30.55 54.57 -3.23
N ARG A 500 -31.80 54.98 -3.02
CA ARG A 500 -32.37 56.21 -3.57
C ARG A 500 -32.53 57.19 -2.42
N GLU A 501 -31.70 58.24 -2.37
CA GLU A 501 -31.68 59.20 -1.27
C GLU A 501 -31.79 60.63 -1.82
N THR A 502 -32.77 61.39 -1.32
CA THR A 502 -32.86 62.83 -1.57
C THR A 502 -32.40 63.57 -0.33
N ARG A 503 -31.32 64.35 -0.43
CA ARG A 503 -30.80 65.18 0.65
C ARG A 503 -31.22 66.62 0.45
N VAL A 504 -32.05 67.15 1.35
CA VAL A 504 -32.43 68.56 1.38
C VAL A 504 -31.73 69.22 2.57
N VAL A 505 -30.94 70.25 2.32
CA VAL A 505 -30.20 70.98 3.35
C VAL A 505 -30.69 72.43 3.34
N GLU A 506 -31.29 72.87 4.44
CA GLU A 506 -31.65 74.27 4.67
C GLU A 506 -30.86 74.83 5.84
N TYR A 507 -30.49 76.10 5.72
CA TYR A 507 -29.80 76.84 6.77
C TYR A 507 -30.75 77.90 7.32
N ALA A 508 -31.17 77.74 8.58
CA ALA A 508 -31.87 78.78 9.31
C ALA A 508 -30.86 79.81 9.83
N LYS A 509 -31.26 81.09 9.83
CA LYS A 509 -30.45 82.19 10.37
C LYS A 509 -30.79 82.48 11.81
#